data_AF-A0A8J3JBD6-F1
#
_entry.id   AF-A0A8J3JBD6-F1
#
_cell.length_a   1.000
_cell.length_b   1.000
_cell.length_c   1.000
_cell.angle_alpha   90.00
_cell.angle_beta   90.00
_cell.angle_gamma   90.00
#
_symmetry.space_group_name_H-M   'P 1'
#
loop_
_entity.id
_entity.type
_entity.pdbx_description
1 polymer ?
#
loop_
_entity_poly.entity_id
_entity_poly.type
_entity_poly.pdbx_seq_one_letter_code
_entity_poly.pdbx_strand_id
1 'polypeptide(L)'
;MSPLERRYRLLLRCYPRSYRDVREDELLATLLDLAPPGRTRPTVGDVADLVEGGLRTRLGLATVDGLADGLTRAAPVALALAGGLSAFLWARVEPLGPPTLGPVAYAAWLAACAVALLAPARFTRPALAGALAVTAVLPLAAPVTAYDRPPLWVLMALAVFGLVALAGTDGFRRNAERRAGPALGAVAVACGADVVTHLWRDGAPGHPHTGYYQPAVAQAGLVVAAAVAVLACLALADLRRGGSARSWLWATLLIALPGAWLGPFDTASWQVAGELPRFGRLAQVLLGTCLVVGAMAYLRVEAVRAPQSPARAAAGPVLAGYAAGLLAFAWLLDAVTGQVAATVAVCAGAGLLLGPGATRWLLTRTGAAAAGTLAGAYAVGVYSNDWAADGWVQVRTAGLAVMLGVVPLAYGAYTAFRRPRRGTAPVAGLLCLGWLAWLTLPGLPAWGPVLPVLLAVPAIRAALPKAAGPGRAGP
;
A
#
# COMPACT_ATOMS: atom_id res chain seq x y z
N MET A 1 -37.77 -23.79 8.96
CA MET A 1 -36.47 -23.31 8.43
C MET A 1 -35.75 -24.43 7.72
N SER A 2 -35.40 -24.25 6.45
CA SER A 2 -34.65 -25.26 5.69
C SER A 2 -33.19 -25.34 6.16
N PRO A 3 -32.47 -26.47 5.95
CA PRO A 3 -31.04 -26.57 6.24
C PRO A 3 -30.19 -25.53 5.49
N LEU A 4 -30.59 -25.17 4.26
CA LEU A 4 -29.92 -24.16 3.44
C LEU A 4 -30.07 -22.76 4.05
N GLU A 5 -31.29 -22.38 4.42
CA GLU A 5 -31.61 -21.10 5.05
C GLU A 5 -30.78 -20.88 6.33
N ARG A 6 -30.67 -21.92 7.18
CA ARG A 6 -29.86 -21.86 8.40
C ARG A 6 -28.38 -21.56 8.10
N ARG A 7 -27.83 -22.14 7.03
CA ARG A 7 -26.44 -21.91 6.61
C ARG A 7 -26.25 -20.51 6.03
N TYR A 8 -27.17 -19.99 5.22
CA TYR A 8 -27.10 -18.61 4.74
C TYR A 8 -27.18 -17.60 5.89
N ARG A 9 -28.05 -17.79 6.89
CA ARG A 9 -28.07 -16.93 8.08
C ARG A 9 -26.74 -16.97 8.87
N LEU A 10 -26.07 -18.12 8.93
CA LEU A 10 -24.74 -18.22 9.53
C LEU A 10 -23.72 -17.39 8.74
N LEU A 11 -23.71 -17.50 7.42
CA LEU A 11 -22.82 -16.75 6.53
C LEU A 11 -23.10 -15.24 6.58
N LEU A 12 -24.37 -14.83 6.68
CA LEU A 12 -24.74 -13.42 6.81
C LEU A 12 -24.12 -12.77 8.05
N ARG A 13 -23.73 -13.51 9.09
CA ARG A 13 -22.97 -12.95 10.24
C ARG A 13 -21.66 -12.25 9.83
N CYS A 14 -21.15 -12.49 8.62
CA CYS A 14 -20.06 -11.71 8.02
C CYS A 14 -20.43 -10.23 7.83
N TYR A 15 -21.70 -9.86 7.79
CA TYR A 15 -22.18 -8.47 7.75
C TYR A 15 -22.29 -7.85 9.15
N PRO A 16 -22.07 -6.51 9.29
CA PRO A 16 -22.30 -5.80 10.55
C PRO A 16 -23.73 -6.01 11.07
N ARG A 17 -23.90 -6.04 12.40
CA ARG A 17 -25.22 -6.23 13.03
C ARG A 17 -26.24 -5.19 12.54
N SER A 18 -25.87 -3.91 12.55
CA SER A 18 -26.74 -2.82 12.08
C SER A 18 -27.18 -2.95 10.61
N TYR A 19 -26.37 -3.57 9.76
CA TYR A 19 -26.74 -3.80 8.36
C TYR A 19 -27.72 -4.97 8.24
N ARG A 20 -27.49 -6.02 9.02
CA ARG A 20 -28.38 -7.19 9.08
C ARG A 20 -29.75 -6.84 9.64
N ASP A 21 -29.81 -6.01 10.67
CA ASP A 21 -31.07 -5.58 11.28
C ASP A 21 -32.02 -4.91 10.26
N VAL A 22 -31.48 -4.37 9.15
CA VAL A 22 -32.25 -3.72 8.07
C VAL A 22 -32.43 -4.60 6.84
N ARG A 23 -31.42 -5.40 6.46
CA ARG A 23 -31.36 -6.09 5.16
C ARG A 23 -31.22 -7.62 5.21
N GLU A 24 -31.14 -8.23 6.40
CA GLU A 24 -30.92 -9.69 6.52
C GLU A 24 -32.00 -10.48 5.77
N ASP A 25 -33.27 -10.12 5.95
CA ASP A 25 -34.40 -10.82 5.33
C ASP A 25 -34.45 -10.62 3.81
N GLU A 26 -34.16 -9.42 3.30
CA GLU A 26 -34.06 -9.11 1.87
C GLU A 26 -32.96 -9.95 1.19
N LEU A 27 -31.78 -10.01 1.81
CA LEU A 27 -30.65 -10.78 1.29
C LEU A 27 -30.93 -12.28 1.36
N LEU A 28 -31.52 -12.76 2.46
CA LEU A 28 -31.84 -14.16 2.63
C LEU A 28 -32.90 -14.62 1.62
N ALA A 29 -33.95 -13.84 1.41
CA ALA A 29 -34.96 -14.11 0.39
C ALA A 29 -34.32 -14.19 -0.99
N THR A 30 -33.52 -13.18 -1.37
CA THR A 30 -32.81 -13.15 -2.66
C THR A 30 -31.91 -14.39 -2.86
N LEU A 31 -31.17 -14.81 -1.84
CA LEU A 31 -30.29 -15.99 -1.91
C LEU A 31 -31.08 -17.29 -2.08
N LEU A 32 -32.23 -17.42 -1.42
CA LEU A 32 -33.09 -18.59 -1.53
C LEU A 32 -33.80 -18.64 -2.89
N ASP A 33 -34.24 -17.49 -3.41
CA ASP A 33 -34.88 -17.38 -4.74
C ASP A 33 -33.90 -17.74 -5.86
N LEU A 34 -32.62 -17.41 -5.70
CA LEU A 34 -31.56 -17.75 -6.65
C LEU A 34 -31.06 -19.21 -6.51
N ALA A 35 -31.49 -19.96 -5.49
CA ALA A 35 -31.06 -21.32 -5.28
C ALA A 35 -31.98 -22.34 -6.01
N PRO A 36 -31.45 -23.11 -6.98
CA PRO A 36 -32.17 -24.21 -7.60
C PRO A 36 -32.88 -25.16 -6.62
N PRO A 37 -34.04 -25.71 -7.03
CA PRO A 37 -34.85 -26.58 -6.19
C PRO A 37 -34.05 -27.78 -5.69
N GLY A 38 -34.26 -28.15 -4.43
CA GLY A 38 -33.59 -29.28 -3.77
C GLY A 38 -32.20 -28.98 -3.20
N ARG A 39 -31.68 -27.74 -3.32
CA ARG A 39 -30.38 -27.39 -2.74
C ARG A 39 -30.42 -27.35 -1.22
N THR A 40 -29.47 -28.04 -0.58
CA THR A 40 -29.37 -28.10 0.89
C THR A 40 -28.11 -27.41 1.44
N ARG A 41 -27.12 -27.10 0.60
CA ARG A 41 -25.87 -26.42 0.99
C ARG A 41 -25.60 -25.21 0.09
N PRO A 42 -25.07 -24.09 0.65
CA PRO A 42 -24.51 -23.01 -0.15
C PRO A 42 -23.41 -23.51 -1.07
N THR A 43 -23.29 -22.93 -2.26
CA THR A 43 -22.13 -23.18 -3.10
C THR A 43 -20.89 -22.49 -2.53
N VAL A 44 -19.69 -22.93 -2.94
CA VAL A 44 -18.44 -22.23 -2.57
C VAL A 44 -18.44 -20.79 -3.08
N GLY A 45 -19.08 -20.54 -4.23
CA GLY A 45 -19.30 -19.19 -4.76
C GLY A 45 -20.14 -18.34 -3.82
N ASP A 46 -21.29 -18.86 -3.38
CA ASP A 46 -22.17 -18.13 -2.45
C ASP A 46 -21.45 -17.77 -1.15
N VAL A 47 -20.64 -18.69 -0.62
CA VAL A 47 -19.83 -18.46 0.58
C VAL A 47 -18.83 -17.33 0.34
N ALA A 48 -18.08 -17.39 -0.76
CA ALA A 48 -17.07 -16.38 -1.10
C ALA A 48 -17.71 -15.00 -1.30
N ASP A 49 -18.81 -14.93 -2.04
CA ASP A 49 -19.51 -13.68 -2.34
C ASP A 49 -20.09 -13.03 -1.06
N LEU A 50 -20.65 -13.83 -0.15
CA LEU A 50 -21.19 -13.33 1.13
C LEU A 50 -20.10 -12.90 2.11
N VAL A 51 -18.99 -13.63 2.18
CA VAL A 51 -17.83 -13.26 3.00
C VAL A 51 -17.21 -11.97 2.47
N GLU A 52 -17.00 -11.87 1.15
CA GLU A 52 -16.49 -10.66 0.51
C GLU A 52 -17.42 -9.46 0.74
N GLY A 53 -18.72 -9.62 0.47
CA GLY A 53 -19.73 -8.59 0.69
C GLY A 53 -19.77 -8.12 2.14
N GLY A 54 -19.76 -9.05 3.09
CA GLY A 54 -19.74 -8.75 4.52
C GLY A 54 -18.49 -7.99 4.95
N LEU A 55 -17.30 -8.40 4.48
CA LEU A 55 -16.03 -7.72 4.74
C LEU A 55 -16.02 -6.30 4.13
N ARG A 56 -16.48 -6.13 2.88
CA ARG A 56 -16.58 -4.82 2.23
C ARG A 56 -17.50 -3.87 2.98
N THR A 57 -18.63 -4.38 3.50
CA THR A 57 -19.55 -3.57 4.31
C THR A 57 -18.95 -3.23 5.69
N ARG A 58 -18.27 -4.17 6.36
CA ARG A 58 -17.57 -3.91 7.63
C ARG A 58 -16.44 -2.88 7.50
N LEU A 59 -15.69 -2.95 6.41
CA LEU A 59 -14.62 -2.02 6.10
C LEU A 59 -15.14 -0.67 5.55
N GLY A 60 -16.45 -0.56 5.30
CA GLY A 60 -17.08 0.62 4.73
C GLY A 60 -16.64 0.90 3.29
N LEU A 61 -16.09 -0.08 2.57
CA LEU A 61 -15.58 0.10 1.20
C LEU A 61 -16.70 0.42 0.21
N ALA A 62 -17.91 -0.08 0.46
CA ALA A 62 -19.09 0.24 -0.34
C ALA A 62 -19.51 1.73 -0.25
N THR A 63 -19.08 2.43 0.81
CA THR A 63 -19.37 3.86 1.01
C THR A 63 -18.29 4.79 0.43
N VAL A 64 -17.24 4.24 -0.18
CA VAL A 64 -16.15 5.03 -0.75
C VAL A 64 -16.43 5.27 -2.23
N ASP A 65 -16.89 6.47 -2.55
CA ASP A 65 -17.19 6.88 -3.92
C ASP A 65 -16.02 6.62 -4.88
N GLY A 66 -16.33 5.96 -5.99
CA GLY A 66 -15.39 5.68 -7.09
C GLY A 66 -14.32 4.62 -6.79
N LEU A 67 -14.28 4.02 -5.59
CA LEU A 67 -13.29 2.99 -5.26
C LEU A 67 -13.53 1.69 -6.02
N ALA A 68 -14.78 1.22 -6.12
CA ALA A 68 -15.11 0.00 -6.87
C ALA A 68 -14.77 0.15 -8.37
N ASP A 69 -15.09 1.32 -8.93
CA ASP A 69 -14.74 1.71 -10.29
C ASP A 69 -13.23 1.84 -10.50
N GLY A 70 -12.50 2.33 -9.48
CA GLY A 70 -11.05 2.39 -9.48
C GLY A 70 -10.39 1.02 -9.42
N LEU A 71 -10.90 0.10 -8.58
CA LEU A 71 -10.45 -1.30 -8.53
C LEU A 71 -10.66 -1.99 -9.88
N THR A 72 -11.81 -1.78 -10.52
CA THR A 72 -12.11 -2.34 -11.84
C THR A 72 -11.15 -1.82 -12.91
N ARG A 73 -10.75 -0.54 -12.85
CA ARG A 73 -9.74 0.05 -13.75
C ARG A 73 -8.31 -0.37 -13.43
N ALA A 74 -7.99 -0.59 -12.16
CA ALA A 74 -6.66 -0.97 -11.70
C ALA A 74 -6.35 -2.44 -11.97
N ALA A 75 -7.34 -3.32 -11.86
CA ALA A 75 -7.13 -4.76 -11.95
C ALA A 75 -6.39 -5.23 -13.22
N PRO A 76 -6.66 -4.72 -14.45
CA PRO A 76 -5.93 -5.16 -15.65
C PRO A 76 -4.45 -4.82 -15.56
N VAL A 77 -4.17 -3.62 -15.07
CA VAL A 77 -2.82 -3.11 -14.90
C VAL A 77 -2.10 -3.88 -13.79
N ALA A 78 -2.79 -4.17 -12.69
CA ALA A 78 -2.24 -4.95 -11.60
C ALA A 78 -1.88 -6.38 -12.03
N LEU A 79 -2.74 -7.04 -12.81
CA LEU A 79 -2.46 -8.36 -13.36
C LEU A 79 -1.31 -8.33 -14.38
N ALA A 80 -1.29 -7.32 -15.26
CA ALA A 80 -0.19 -7.11 -16.19
C ALA A 80 1.14 -6.91 -15.45
N LEU A 81 1.17 -6.09 -14.40
CA LEU A 81 2.36 -5.87 -13.57
C LEU A 81 2.79 -7.15 -12.84
N ALA A 82 1.87 -7.87 -12.20
CA ALA A 82 2.20 -9.11 -11.51
C ALA A 82 2.78 -10.18 -12.47
N GLY A 83 2.16 -10.38 -13.62
CA GLY A 83 2.63 -11.33 -14.64
C GLY A 83 3.94 -10.90 -15.30
N GLY A 84 4.05 -9.63 -15.71
CA GLY A 84 5.24 -9.10 -16.38
C GLY A 84 6.46 -9.05 -15.47
N LEU A 85 6.29 -8.65 -14.21
CA LEU A 85 7.34 -8.72 -13.21
C LEU A 85 7.76 -10.16 -12.95
N SER A 86 6.81 -11.09 -12.85
CA SER A 86 7.11 -12.52 -12.68
C SER A 86 7.92 -13.09 -13.85
N ALA A 87 7.57 -12.74 -15.10
CA ALA A 87 8.33 -13.14 -16.29
C ALA A 87 9.76 -12.58 -16.26
N PHE A 88 9.90 -11.28 -16.00
CA PHE A 88 11.20 -10.61 -15.93
C PHE A 88 12.09 -11.17 -14.83
N LEU A 89 11.57 -11.29 -13.61
CA LEU A 89 12.31 -11.80 -12.46
C LEU A 89 12.77 -13.25 -12.68
N TRP A 90 11.90 -14.10 -13.23
CA TRP A 90 12.30 -15.46 -13.58
C TRP A 90 13.38 -15.46 -14.65
N ALA A 91 13.18 -14.78 -15.78
CA ALA A 91 14.09 -14.89 -16.91
C ALA A 91 15.45 -14.21 -16.69
N ARG A 92 15.50 -13.14 -15.88
CA ARG A 92 16.66 -12.25 -15.79
C ARG A 92 17.30 -12.19 -14.42
N VAL A 93 16.55 -12.47 -13.36
CA VAL A 93 17.06 -12.38 -11.98
C VAL A 93 17.42 -13.74 -11.47
N GLU A 94 16.48 -14.70 -11.41
CA GLU A 94 16.73 -16.02 -10.81
C GLU A 94 17.98 -16.78 -11.31
N PRO A 95 18.39 -16.67 -12.58
CA PRO A 95 19.61 -17.34 -13.06
C PRO A 95 20.93 -16.76 -12.51
N LEU A 96 20.90 -15.57 -11.89
CA LEU A 96 22.11 -14.81 -11.55
C LEU A 96 22.62 -15.01 -10.11
N GLY A 97 21.96 -15.82 -9.28
CA GLY A 97 22.30 -15.90 -7.86
C GLY A 97 21.79 -17.17 -7.20
N PRO A 98 21.76 -17.22 -5.86
CA PRO A 98 21.43 -18.43 -5.15
C PRO A 98 20.00 -18.89 -5.48
N PRO A 99 19.77 -20.20 -5.52
CA PRO A 99 18.47 -20.73 -5.89
C PRO A 99 17.43 -20.34 -4.83
N THR A 100 16.35 -19.68 -5.27
CA THR A 100 15.27 -19.24 -4.39
C THR A 100 13.96 -19.97 -4.69
N LEU A 101 12.96 -19.80 -3.81
CA LEU A 101 11.58 -20.22 -4.07
C LEU A 101 10.80 -19.30 -5.04
N GLY A 102 11.44 -18.26 -5.58
CA GLY A 102 10.85 -17.26 -6.48
C GLY A 102 10.14 -17.85 -7.70
N PRO A 103 10.75 -18.78 -8.45
CA PRO A 103 10.12 -19.42 -9.61
C PRO A 103 8.75 -20.03 -9.32
N VAL A 104 8.50 -20.50 -8.09
CA VAL A 104 7.20 -21.05 -7.69
C VAL A 104 6.12 -19.97 -7.68
N ALA A 105 6.39 -18.81 -7.10
CA ALA A 105 5.47 -17.67 -7.13
C ALA A 105 5.30 -17.14 -8.56
N TYR A 106 6.39 -17.02 -9.31
CA TYR A 106 6.36 -16.48 -10.67
C TYR A 106 5.55 -17.38 -11.60
N ALA A 107 5.72 -18.71 -11.51
CA ALA A 107 4.91 -19.69 -12.24
C ALA A 107 3.42 -19.53 -11.94
N ALA A 108 3.06 -19.35 -10.67
CA ALA A 108 1.66 -19.19 -10.29
C ALA A 108 1.05 -17.91 -10.89
N TRP A 109 1.79 -16.79 -10.91
CA TRP A 109 1.34 -15.54 -11.54
C TRP A 109 1.24 -15.64 -13.07
N LEU A 110 2.20 -16.29 -13.72
CA LEU A 110 2.17 -16.53 -15.17
C LEU A 110 0.99 -17.44 -15.55
N ALA A 111 0.74 -18.49 -14.75
CA ALA A 111 -0.43 -19.35 -14.92
C ALA A 111 -1.74 -18.56 -14.72
N ALA A 112 -1.81 -17.67 -13.73
CA ALA A 112 -2.98 -16.81 -13.53
C ALA A 112 -3.23 -15.87 -14.73
N CYS A 113 -2.18 -15.29 -15.32
CA CYS A 113 -2.28 -14.52 -16.56
C CYS A 113 -2.76 -15.38 -17.74
N ALA A 114 -2.22 -16.59 -17.90
CA ALA A 114 -2.64 -17.50 -18.96
C ALA A 114 -4.11 -17.93 -18.80
N VAL A 115 -4.55 -18.22 -17.58
CA VAL A 115 -5.96 -18.53 -17.27
C VAL A 115 -6.86 -17.33 -17.53
N ALA A 116 -6.43 -16.11 -17.19
CA ALA A 116 -7.20 -14.89 -17.49
C ALA A 116 -7.38 -14.65 -19.00
N LEU A 117 -6.38 -15.03 -19.80
CA LEU A 117 -6.39 -14.90 -21.25
C LEU A 117 -7.21 -16.00 -21.93
N LEU A 118 -6.95 -17.26 -21.60
CA LEU A 118 -7.37 -18.43 -22.37
C LEU A 118 -8.59 -19.15 -21.77
N ALA A 119 -8.77 -19.10 -20.44
CA ALA A 119 -9.79 -19.89 -19.78
C ALA A 119 -11.13 -19.15 -19.66
N PRO A 120 -12.24 -19.88 -19.44
CA PRO A 120 -13.51 -19.28 -19.06
C PRO A 120 -13.38 -18.40 -17.80
N ALA A 121 -14.09 -17.27 -17.77
CA ALA A 121 -14.00 -16.25 -16.70
C ALA A 121 -14.33 -16.74 -15.28
N ARG A 122 -14.87 -17.96 -15.13
CA ARG A 122 -15.07 -18.64 -13.84
C ARG A 122 -13.76 -19.11 -13.20
N PHE A 123 -12.71 -19.32 -14.00
CA PHE A 123 -11.42 -19.82 -13.52
C PHE A 123 -10.42 -18.70 -13.17
N THR A 124 -10.66 -17.46 -13.59
CA THR A 124 -9.74 -16.35 -13.34
C THR A 124 -9.61 -16.02 -11.84
N ARG A 125 -10.73 -15.86 -11.12
CA ARG A 125 -10.71 -15.59 -9.67
C ARG A 125 -9.99 -16.70 -8.88
N PRO A 126 -10.27 -18.00 -9.05
CA PRO A 126 -9.54 -19.03 -8.31
C PRO A 126 -8.07 -19.12 -8.69
N ALA A 127 -7.69 -18.85 -9.96
CA ALA A 127 -6.28 -18.79 -10.34
C ALA A 127 -5.53 -17.63 -9.67
N LEU A 128 -6.14 -16.43 -9.61
CA LEU A 128 -5.58 -15.29 -8.87
C LEU A 128 -5.48 -15.57 -7.36
N ALA A 129 -6.52 -16.18 -6.78
CA ALA A 129 -6.50 -16.58 -5.37
C ALA A 129 -5.43 -17.64 -5.09
N GLY A 130 -5.23 -18.60 -6.00
CA GLY A 130 -4.16 -19.60 -5.93
C GLY A 130 -2.78 -18.95 -5.98
N ALA A 131 -2.54 -18.03 -6.93
CA ALA A 131 -1.27 -17.31 -7.02
C ALA A 131 -0.98 -16.46 -5.77
N LEU A 132 -2.00 -15.82 -5.21
CA LEU A 132 -1.90 -15.12 -3.92
C LEU A 132 -1.53 -16.06 -2.77
N ALA A 133 -2.22 -17.20 -2.66
CA ALA A 133 -1.97 -18.18 -1.61
C ALA A 133 -0.54 -18.73 -1.69
N VAL A 134 -0.08 -19.08 -2.89
CA VAL A 134 1.31 -19.51 -3.13
C VAL A 134 2.29 -18.42 -2.67
N THR A 135 2.09 -17.18 -3.12
CA THR A 135 2.95 -16.04 -2.75
C THR A 135 3.00 -15.82 -1.23
N ALA A 136 1.88 -15.97 -0.53
CA ALA A 136 1.79 -15.78 0.92
C ALA A 136 2.42 -16.91 1.74
N VAL A 137 2.45 -18.14 1.21
CA VAL A 137 3.02 -19.32 1.89
C VAL A 137 4.55 -19.35 1.78
N LEU A 138 5.14 -18.81 0.72
CA LEU A 138 6.59 -18.90 0.49
C LEU A 138 7.47 -18.42 1.66
N PRO A 139 7.22 -17.27 2.32
CA PRO A 139 8.03 -16.84 3.45
C PRO A 139 8.00 -17.81 4.64
N LEU A 140 6.92 -18.57 4.78
CA LEU A 140 6.74 -19.57 5.84
C LEU A 140 7.36 -20.92 5.46
N ALA A 141 7.42 -21.22 4.16
CA ALA A 141 8.02 -22.44 3.64
C ALA A 141 9.56 -22.36 3.58
N ALA A 142 10.14 -21.19 3.30
CA ALA A 142 11.59 -21.05 3.12
C ALA A 142 12.44 -21.63 4.26
N PRO A 143 12.13 -21.41 5.56
CA PRO A 143 12.92 -21.95 6.67
C PRO A 143 12.95 -23.49 6.76
N VAL A 144 12.02 -24.18 6.10
CA VAL A 144 11.94 -25.64 6.09
C VAL A 144 12.41 -26.25 4.76
N THR A 145 13.01 -25.45 3.88
CA THR A 145 13.56 -25.89 2.59
C THR A 145 15.04 -25.54 2.46
N ALA A 146 15.72 -26.12 1.48
CA ALA A 146 17.10 -25.78 1.13
C ALA A 146 17.22 -24.50 0.27
N TYR A 147 16.10 -23.87 -0.08
CA TYR A 147 16.04 -22.72 -0.97
C TYR A 147 15.85 -21.44 -0.18
N ASP A 148 16.54 -20.37 -0.60
CA ASP A 148 16.33 -19.06 -0.03
C ASP A 148 14.94 -18.52 -0.41
N ARG A 149 14.42 -17.62 0.43
CA ARG A 149 13.21 -16.88 0.05
C ARG A 149 13.54 -15.77 -0.94
N PRO A 150 12.61 -15.44 -1.86
CA PRO A 150 12.65 -14.18 -2.58
C PRO A 150 12.60 -12.98 -1.63
N PRO A 151 13.08 -11.80 -2.06
CA PRO A 151 12.96 -10.59 -1.28
C PRO A 151 11.50 -10.31 -0.91
N LEU A 152 11.23 -10.07 0.37
CA LEU A 152 9.87 -9.86 0.87
C LEU A 152 9.14 -8.73 0.15
N TRP A 153 9.84 -7.67 -0.24
CA TRP A 153 9.25 -6.54 -0.97
C TRP A 153 8.67 -6.94 -2.34
N VAL A 154 9.31 -7.91 -3.01
CA VAL A 154 8.80 -8.47 -4.28
C VAL A 154 7.52 -9.26 -4.00
N LEU A 155 7.54 -10.15 -3.01
CA LEU A 155 6.38 -10.96 -2.63
C LEU A 155 5.20 -10.07 -2.17
N MET A 156 5.48 -9.03 -1.38
CA MET A 156 4.49 -8.05 -0.95
C MET A 156 3.89 -7.30 -2.14
N ALA A 157 4.72 -6.79 -3.06
CA ALA A 157 4.23 -6.08 -4.24
C ALA A 157 3.37 -6.98 -5.13
N LEU A 158 3.82 -8.20 -5.41
CA LEU A 158 3.04 -9.21 -6.14
C LEU A 158 1.73 -9.54 -5.44
N ALA A 159 1.74 -9.71 -4.11
CA ALA A 159 0.54 -9.97 -3.34
C ALA A 159 -0.45 -8.82 -3.41
N VAL A 160 -0.01 -7.56 -3.32
CA VAL A 160 -0.93 -6.42 -3.41
C VAL A 160 -1.45 -6.20 -4.84
N PHE A 161 -0.60 -6.34 -5.86
CA PHE A 161 -1.09 -6.36 -7.25
C PHE A 161 -2.13 -7.47 -7.45
N GLY A 162 -1.87 -8.65 -6.91
CA GLY A 162 -2.77 -9.79 -6.91
C GLY A 162 -4.12 -9.51 -6.24
N LEU A 163 -4.10 -8.87 -5.07
CA LEU A 163 -5.31 -8.47 -4.33
C LEU A 163 -6.11 -7.43 -5.12
N VAL A 164 -5.44 -6.44 -5.72
CA VAL A 164 -6.09 -5.45 -6.59
C VAL A 164 -6.71 -6.11 -7.82
N ALA A 165 -5.98 -7.03 -8.46
CA ALA A 165 -6.48 -7.79 -9.60
C ALA A 165 -7.71 -8.62 -9.20
N LEU A 166 -7.62 -9.41 -8.13
CA LEU A 166 -8.70 -10.26 -7.62
C LEU A 166 -9.94 -9.44 -7.28
N ALA A 167 -9.78 -8.32 -6.56
CA ALA A 167 -10.89 -7.47 -6.13
C ALA A 167 -11.58 -6.69 -7.27
N GLY A 168 -10.91 -6.51 -8.42
CA GLY A 168 -11.47 -5.84 -9.60
C GLY A 168 -11.81 -6.77 -10.77
N THR A 169 -11.68 -8.11 -10.61
CA THR A 169 -11.82 -9.10 -11.69
C THR A 169 -13.23 -9.15 -12.30
N ASP A 170 -14.27 -8.67 -11.62
CA ASP A 170 -15.65 -8.78 -12.10
C ASP A 170 -15.94 -7.95 -13.36
N GLY A 171 -15.17 -6.89 -13.63
CA GLY A 171 -15.39 -5.99 -14.77
C GLY A 171 -14.82 -6.45 -16.12
N PHE A 172 -13.97 -7.49 -16.15
CA PHE A 172 -13.26 -7.93 -17.36
C PHE A 172 -14.11 -8.76 -18.33
N ARG A 173 -15.32 -9.14 -17.91
CA ARG A 173 -15.85 -10.46 -18.26
C ARG A 173 -16.51 -10.59 -19.63
N ARG A 174 -16.60 -9.53 -20.45
CA ARG A 174 -17.49 -9.55 -21.64
C ARG A 174 -16.83 -9.50 -23.02
N ASN A 175 -15.57 -9.09 -23.19
CA ASN A 175 -14.96 -8.94 -24.52
C ASN A 175 -13.57 -9.59 -24.62
N ALA A 176 -13.28 -10.29 -25.72
CA ALA A 176 -12.00 -10.96 -25.98
C ALA A 176 -10.82 -9.97 -26.00
N GLU A 177 -11.02 -8.78 -26.59
CA GLU A 177 -10.02 -7.69 -26.59
C GLU A 177 -9.65 -7.26 -25.16
N ARG A 178 -10.63 -7.24 -24.25
CA ARG A 178 -10.41 -6.90 -22.84
C ARG A 178 -9.70 -8.00 -22.06
N ARG A 179 -9.76 -9.26 -22.53
CA ARG A 179 -9.00 -10.39 -21.96
C ARG A 179 -7.55 -10.40 -22.41
N ALA A 180 -7.26 -9.92 -23.63
CA ALA A 180 -5.90 -9.81 -24.14
C ALA A 180 -5.08 -8.71 -23.45
N GLY A 181 -5.75 -7.64 -23.01
CA GLY A 181 -5.12 -6.47 -22.38
C GLY A 181 -4.09 -6.79 -21.29
N PRO A 182 -4.43 -7.57 -20.25
CA PRO A 182 -3.47 -7.94 -19.20
C PRO A 182 -2.27 -8.75 -19.69
N ALA A 183 -2.47 -9.66 -20.64
CA ALA A 183 -1.39 -10.48 -21.19
C ALA A 183 -0.43 -9.65 -22.04
N LEU A 184 -0.95 -8.82 -22.93
CA LEU A 184 -0.15 -7.86 -23.71
C LEU A 184 0.57 -6.87 -22.80
N GLY A 185 -0.11 -6.38 -21.76
CA GLY A 185 0.48 -5.54 -20.72
C GLY A 185 1.62 -6.24 -19.98
N ALA A 186 1.47 -7.52 -19.63
CA ALA A 186 2.52 -8.30 -18.97
C ALA A 186 3.76 -8.44 -19.86
N VAL A 187 3.58 -8.70 -21.16
CA VAL A 187 4.69 -8.70 -22.13
C VAL A 187 5.36 -7.32 -22.18
N ALA A 188 4.58 -6.25 -22.29
CA ALA A 188 5.13 -4.88 -22.31
C ALA A 188 5.91 -4.54 -21.03
N VAL A 189 5.43 -4.98 -19.86
CA VAL A 189 6.11 -4.79 -18.57
C VAL A 189 7.42 -5.58 -18.54
N ALA A 190 7.42 -6.84 -18.97
CA ALA A 190 8.63 -7.68 -19.00
C ALA A 190 9.69 -7.12 -19.96
N CYS A 191 9.29 -6.76 -21.18
CA CYS A 191 10.17 -6.16 -22.18
C CYS A 191 10.67 -4.78 -21.72
N GLY A 192 9.80 -3.96 -21.14
CA GLY A 192 10.19 -2.66 -20.59
C GLY A 192 11.23 -2.78 -19.48
N ALA A 193 11.08 -3.75 -18.58
CA ALA A 193 12.05 -4.01 -17.51
C ALA A 193 13.40 -4.47 -18.08
N ASP A 194 13.38 -5.33 -19.11
CA ASP A 194 14.59 -5.79 -19.78
C ASP A 194 15.31 -4.66 -20.54
N VAL A 195 14.58 -3.81 -21.27
CA VAL A 195 15.15 -2.62 -21.93
C VAL A 195 15.79 -1.69 -20.91
N VAL A 196 15.11 -1.41 -19.79
CA VAL A 196 15.68 -0.60 -18.71
C VAL A 196 16.94 -1.25 -18.14
N THR A 197 16.98 -2.58 -18.03
CA THR A 197 18.17 -3.33 -17.58
C THR A 197 19.35 -3.14 -18.53
N HIS A 198 19.12 -3.22 -19.84
CA HIS A 198 20.14 -3.01 -20.86
C HIS A 198 20.66 -1.57 -20.88
N LEU A 199 19.77 -0.58 -20.90
CA LEU A 199 20.15 0.84 -20.88
C LEU A 199 20.93 1.21 -19.61
N TRP A 200 20.59 0.60 -18.48
CA TRP A 200 21.30 0.85 -17.23
C TRP A 200 22.71 0.25 -17.25
N ARG A 201 22.88 -0.97 -17.80
CA ARG A 201 24.18 -1.65 -17.88
C ARG A 201 25.19 -0.85 -18.73
N ASP A 202 24.73 -0.20 -19.79
CA ASP A 202 25.62 0.53 -20.71
C ASP A 202 25.98 1.94 -20.21
N GLY A 203 25.24 2.48 -19.24
CA GLY A 203 25.39 3.87 -18.78
C GLY A 203 26.33 4.10 -17.58
N ALA A 204 26.80 3.06 -16.89
CA ALA A 204 27.55 3.21 -15.64
C ALA A 204 28.93 2.51 -15.68
N PRO A 205 29.98 3.16 -16.20
CA PRO A 205 31.33 2.60 -16.14
C PRO A 205 31.80 2.50 -14.67
N GLY A 206 32.17 1.30 -14.24
CA GLY A 206 32.91 1.07 -12.99
C GLY A 206 32.08 0.72 -11.74
N HIS A 207 30.76 0.58 -11.81
CA HIS A 207 29.96 0.11 -10.66
C HIS A 207 29.63 -1.38 -10.78
N PRO A 208 30.34 -2.28 -10.06
CA PRO A 208 29.90 -3.67 -9.97
C PRO A 208 28.49 -3.70 -9.36
N HIS A 209 27.53 -4.26 -10.10
CA HIS A 209 26.16 -4.47 -9.65
C HIS A 209 26.17 -5.47 -8.48
N THR A 210 26.35 -4.98 -7.26
CA THR A 210 26.68 -5.79 -6.08
C THR A 210 25.46 -6.40 -5.37
N GLY A 211 24.31 -6.53 -6.04
CA GLY A 211 23.11 -7.12 -5.46
C GLY A 211 22.35 -8.01 -6.44
N TYR A 212 22.11 -9.26 -6.07
CA TYR A 212 21.34 -10.24 -6.85
C TYR A 212 19.94 -9.73 -7.23
N TYR A 213 19.22 -9.08 -6.31
CA TYR A 213 17.87 -8.54 -6.57
C TYR A 213 17.78 -7.02 -6.66
N GLN A 214 18.72 -6.28 -6.06
CA GLN A 214 18.52 -4.86 -5.81
C GLN A 214 18.41 -4.01 -7.09
N PRO A 215 19.28 -4.18 -8.11
CA PRO A 215 19.17 -3.47 -9.37
C PRO A 215 17.89 -3.87 -10.13
N ALA A 216 17.58 -5.16 -10.17
CA ALA A 216 16.39 -5.66 -10.87
C ALA A 216 15.08 -5.15 -10.26
N VAL A 217 15.03 -5.07 -8.93
CA VAL A 217 13.90 -4.50 -8.21
C VAL A 217 13.76 -3.00 -8.48
N ALA A 218 14.87 -2.27 -8.55
CA ALA A 218 14.88 -0.86 -8.93
C ALA A 218 14.35 -0.64 -10.36
N GLN A 219 14.79 -1.48 -11.30
CA GLN A 219 14.37 -1.44 -12.70
C GLN A 219 12.89 -1.78 -12.85
N ALA A 220 12.41 -2.80 -12.14
CA ALA A 220 10.99 -3.12 -12.03
C ALA A 220 10.16 -1.94 -11.51
N GLY A 221 10.67 -1.21 -10.51
CA GLY A 221 9.99 -0.03 -9.97
C GLY A 221 9.90 1.14 -10.96
N LEU A 222 10.85 1.31 -11.88
CA LEU A 222 10.75 2.29 -12.99
C LEU A 222 9.61 1.95 -13.94
N VAL A 223 9.46 0.68 -14.30
CA VAL A 223 8.35 0.24 -15.18
C VAL A 223 7.00 0.46 -14.50
N VAL A 224 6.91 0.16 -13.20
CA VAL A 224 5.69 0.45 -12.42
C VAL A 224 5.45 1.96 -12.33
N ALA A 225 6.49 2.77 -12.15
CA ALA A 225 6.38 4.24 -12.15
C ALA A 225 5.84 4.76 -13.49
N ALA A 226 6.30 4.22 -14.60
CA ALA A 226 5.77 4.55 -15.92
C ALA A 226 4.29 4.17 -16.05
N ALA A 227 3.89 2.98 -15.58
CA ALA A 227 2.48 2.57 -15.56
C ALA A 227 1.60 3.51 -14.71
N VAL A 228 2.09 3.92 -13.53
CA VAL A 228 1.42 4.91 -12.66
C VAL A 228 1.31 6.27 -13.36
N ALA A 229 2.36 6.74 -14.03
CA ALA A 229 2.34 8.00 -14.77
C ALA A 229 1.34 7.95 -15.94
N VAL A 230 1.27 6.84 -16.68
CA VAL A 230 0.27 6.64 -17.74
C VAL A 230 -1.14 6.70 -17.17
N LEU A 231 -1.43 6.02 -16.05
CA LEU A 231 -2.73 6.09 -15.38
C LEU A 231 -3.08 7.52 -14.93
N ALA A 232 -2.12 8.26 -14.40
CA ALA A 232 -2.30 9.65 -14.02
C ALA A 232 -2.59 10.56 -15.24
N CYS A 233 -1.88 10.36 -16.36
CA CYS A 233 -2.13 11.07 -17.60
C CYS A 233 -3.51 10.76 -18.17
N LEU A 234 -3.95 9.49 -18.12
CA LEU A 234 -5.30 9.09 -18.51
C LEU A 234 -6.35 9.74 -17.60
N ALA A 235 -6.09 9.83 -16.29
CA ALA A 235 -6.96 10.55 -15.36
C ALA A 235 -7.13 12.02 -15.75
N LEU A 236 -6.03 12.69 -16.10
CA LEU A 236 -6.03 14.09 -16.55
C LEU A 236 -6.74 14.26 -17.91
N ALA A 237 -6.57 13.31 -18.83
CA ALA A 237 -7.25 13.35 -20.13
C ALA A 237 -8.77 13.13 -20.00
N ASP A 238 -9.20 12.20 -19.14
CA ASP A 238 -10.61 11.94 -18.88
C ASP A 238 -11.28 13.13 -18.18
N LEU A 239 -10.56 13.77 -17.26
CA LEU A 239 -10.97 15.04 -16.65
C LEU A 239 -11.25 16.13 -17.68
N ARG A 240 -10.36 16.29 -18.67
CA ARG A 240 -10.55 17.27 -19.75
C ARG A 240 -11.77 16.97 -20.62
N ARG A 241 -12.24 15.72 -20.64
CA ARG A 241 -13.43 15.27 -21.36
C ARG A 241 -14.71 15.30 -20.51
N GLY A 242 -14.65 15.77 -19.27
CA GLY A 242 -15.80 15.80 -18.35
C GLY A 242 -16.08 14.47 -17.62
N GLY A 243 -15.15 13.51 -17.66
CA GLY A 243 -15.25 12.22 -16.98
C GLY A 243 -15.00 12.27 -15.47
N SER A 244 -15.20 11.13 -14.79
CA SER A 244 -14.99 11.02 -13.34
C SER A 244 -13.51 10.77 -12.99
N ALA A 245 -12.79 11.83 -12.67
CA ALA A 245 -11.38 11.76 -12.23
C ALA A 245 -11.12 10.79 -11.08
N ARG A 246 -12.12 10.66 -10.20
CA ARG A 246 -11.99 9.96 -8.92
C ARG A 246 -11.68 8.48 -9.09
N SER A 247 -12.31 7.84 -10.09
CA SER A 247 -12.08 6.42 -10.37
C SER A 247 -10.66 6.17 -10.88
N TRP A 248 -10.15 7.03 -11.76
CA TRP A 248 -8.77 6.98 -12.24
C TRP A 248 -7.74 7.29 -11.16
N LEU A 249 -8.04 8.24 -10.26
CA LEU A 249 -7.22 8.52 -9.08
C LEU A 249 -7.11 7.30 -8.16
N TRP A 250 -8.24 6.65 -7.85
CA TRP A 250 -8.23 5.40 -7.09
C TRP A 250 -7.39 4.34 -7.78
N ALA A 251 -7.55 4.17 -9.09
CA ALA A 251 -6.75 3.20 -9.84
C ALA A 251 -5.26 3.50 -9.76
N THR A 252 -4.88 4.77 -9.95
CA THR A 252 -3.50 5.25 -9.85
C THR A 252 -2.90 4.96 -8.47
N LEU A 253 -3.63 5.27 -7.40
CA LEU A 253 -3.16 5.06 -6.02
C LEU A 253 -3.06 3.57 -5.66
N LEU A 254 -3.99 2.74 -6.12
CA LEU A 254 -3.96 1.29 -5.89
C LEU A 254 -2.75 0.62 -6.54
N ILE A 255 -2.31 1.10 -7.71
CA ILE A 255 -1.10 0.62 -8.40
C ILE A 255 0.17 1.26 -7.81
N ALA A 256 0.10 2.53 -7.43
CA ALA A 256 1.24 3.23 -6.86
C ALA A 256 1.68 2.68 -5.50
N LEU A 257 0.76 2.13 -4.69
CA LEU A 257 1.09 1.57 -3.38
C LEU A 257 2.16 0.46 -3.46
N PRO A 258 1.94 -0.66 -4.17
CA PRO A 258 2.97 -1.68 -4.36
C PRO A 258 4.14 -1.18 -5.22
N GLY A 259 3.92 -0.25 -6.15
CA GLY A 259 5.00 0.37 -6.93
C GLY A 259 6.00 1.15 -6.09
N ALA A 260 5.53 1.85 -5.07
CA ALA A 260 6.38 2.57 -4.13
C ALA A 260 7.29 1.64 -3.32
N TRP A 261 6.90 0.37 -3.16
CA TRP A 261 7.73 -0.63 -2.49
C TRP A 261 8.82 -1.20 -3.37
N LEU A 262 8.63 -1.16 -4.70
CA LEU A 262 9.58 -1.63 -5.70
C LEU A 262 10.64 -0.58 -6.02
N GLY A 263 10.32 0.72 -5.91
CA GLY A 263 11.27 1.83 -5.97
C GLY A 263 12.10 1.90 -7.27
N PRO A 264 12.54 3.05 -7.78
CA PRO A 264 13.23 3.09 -9.08
C PRO A 264 14.75 3.05 -8.98
N PHE A 265 15.30 3.08 -7.77
CA PHE A 265 16.72 3.34 -7.57
C PHE A 265 17.38 2.34 -6.63
N ASP A 266 18.60 2.01 -7.02
CA ASP A 266 19.54 1.21 -6.25
C ASP A 266 20.06 2.03 -5.07
N THR A 267 19.56 1.76 -3.86
CA THR A 267 20.06 2.40 -2.62
C THR A 267 21.52 2.06 -2.28
N ALA A 268 22.18 1.13 -3.00
CA ALA A 268 23.56 0.74 -2.74
C ALA A 268 24.56 1.57 -3.56
N SER A 269 24.17 2.04 -4.75
CA SER A 269 25.02 2.91 -5.59
C SER A 269 25.07 4.36 -5.12
N TRP A 270 24.09 4.80 -4.30
CA TRP A 270 24.07 6.14 -3.69
C TRP A 270 24.95 6.20 -2.44
N GLN A 271 26.27 6.13 -2.65
CA GLN A 271 27.28 6.55 -1.68
C GLN A 271 27.47 8.06 -1.74
N VAL A 272 26.48 8.85 -1.29
CA VAL A 272 26.76 10.27 -1.08
C VAL A 272 27.68 10.37 0.13
N ALA A 273 28.86 10.96 -0.08
CA ALA A 273 29.89 11.15 0.93
C ALA A 273 29.32 11.79 2.22
N GLY A 274 29.22 11.00 3.29
CA GLY A 274 28.84 11.50 4.61
C GLY A 274 28.24 10.42 5.53
N GLU A 275 28.42 10.60 6.84
CA GLU A 275 27.93 9.73 7.94
C GLU A 275 26.41 9.71 8.11
N LEU A 276 25.64 10.25 7.17
CA LEU A 276 24.19 10.20 7.23
C LEU A 276 23.73 8.73 7.12
N PRO A 277 22.82 8.27 8.00
CA PRO A 277 22.33 6.90 7.90
C PRO A 277 21.69 6.70 6.54
N ARG A 278 22.17 5.67 5.85
CA ARG A 278 21.70 5.24 4.53
C ARG A 278 20.18 5.28 4.54
N PHE A 279 19.58 5.99 3.58
CA PHE A 279 18.15 5.96 3.38
C PHE A 279 17.79 4.55 2.90
N GLY A 280 17.57 3.66 3.86
CA GLY A 280 17.38 2.24 3.62
C GLY A 280 16.09 2.00 2.86
N ARG A 281 16.05 0.89 2.12
CA ARG A 281 14.87 0.46 1.37
C ARG A 281 13.56 0.50 2.19
N LEU A 282 13.65 0.20 3.49
CA LEU A 282 12.54 0.31 4.43
C LEU A 282 11.96 1.73 4.53
N ALA A 283 12.81 2.76 4.63
CA ALA A 283 12.37 4.15 4.73
C ALA A 283 11.61 4.59 3.48
N GLN A 284 12.10 4.20 2.30
CA GLN A 284 11.43 4.42 1.02
C GLN A 284 10.04 3.76 0.99
N VAL A 285 9.96 2.48 1.41
CA VAL A 285 8.69 1.75 1.46
C VAL A 285 7.70 2.42 2.41
N LEU A 286 8.14 2.77 3.62
CA LEU A 286 7.29 3.42 4.63
C LEU A 286 6.78 4.78 4.14
N LEU A 287 7.67 5.62 3.61
CA LEU A 287 7.31 6.93 3.07
C LEU A 287 6.34 6.80 1.89
N GLY A 288 6.66 5.94 0.92
CA GLY A 288 5.79 5.68 -0.22
C GLY A 288 4.41 5.20 0.20
N THR A 289 4.35 4.28 1.17
CA THR A 289 3.10 3.80 1.78
C THR A 289 2.33 4.95 2.43
N CYS A 290 2.99 5.76 3.27
CA CYS A 290 2.35 6.89 3.95
C CYS A 290 1.77 7.90 2.97
N LEU A 291 2.51 8.22 1.91
CA LEU A 291 2.08 9.19 0.91
C LEU A 291 0.88 8.68 0.11
N VAL A 292 0.93 7.42 -0.33
CA VAL A 292 -0.18 6.80 -1.09
C VAL A 292 -1.41 6.62 -0.20
N VAL A 293 -1.27 6.06 1.00
CA VAL A 293 -2.38 5.88 1.95
C VAL A 293 -2.93 7.23 2.41
N GLY A 294 -2.07 8.23 2.62
CA GLY A 294 -2.47 9.60 2.92
C GLY A 294 -3.31 10.21 1.79
N ALA A 295 -2.92 10.02 0.54
CA ALA A 295 -3.70 10.43 -0.63
C ALA A 295 -5.04 9.69 -0.72
N MET A 296 -5.06 8.37 -0.48
CA MET A 296 -6.30 7.57 -0.43
C MET A 296 -7.25 8.08 0.67
N ALA A 297 -6.73 8.37 1.86
CA ALA A 297 -7.50 8.91 2.97
C ALA A 297 -8.05 10.31 2.65
N TYR A 298 -7.24 11.15 2.01
CA TYR A 298 -7.66 12.47 1.53
C TYR A 298 -8.82 12.35 0.54
N LEU A 299 -8.72 11.48 -0.46
CA LEU A 299 -9.79 11.25 -1.44
C LEU A 299 -11.07 10.72 -0.80
N ARG A 300 -10.97 9.87 0.22
CA ARG A 300 -12.15 9.37 0.96
C ARG A 300 -12.87 10.49 1.72
N VAL A 301 -12.13 11.38 2.37
CA VAL A 301 -12.70 12.44 3.23
C VAL A 301 -13.53 13.46 2.44
N GLU A 302 -13.16 13.77 1.20
CA GLU A 302 -13.93 14.70 0.38
C GLU A 302 -15.35 14.18 0.03
N ALA A 303 -15.58 12.86 0.06
CA ALA A 303 -16.92 12.27 -0.16
C ALA A 303 -17.85 12.50 1.04
N VAL A 304 -17.31 12.51 2.26
CA VAL A 304 -18.10 12.50 3.49
C VAL A 304 -17.86 13.82 4.23
N ARG A 305 -18.73 14.81 4.03
CA ARG A 305 -18.85 15.99 4.91
C ARG A 305 -19.40 15.57 6.27
N ALA A 306 -18.66 14.74 7.01
CA ALA A 306 -19.04 14.33 8.36
C ALA A 306 -18.74 15.42 9.40
N PRO A 307 -19.52 15.49 10.49
CA PRO A 307 -19.22 16.31 11.66
C PRO A 307 -17.85 15.98 12.26
N GLN A 308 -17.33 16.92 13.03
CA GLN A 308 -16.00 16.93 13.64
C GLN A 308 -15.69 15.62 14.38
N SER A 309 -14.72 14.84 13.89
CA SER A 309 -14.35 13.56 14.50
C SER A 309 -13.17 13.68 15.49
N PRO A 310 -13.09 12.78 16.50
CA PRO A 310 -12.04 12.68 17.52
C PRO A 310 -10.61 12.39 17.01
N ALA A 311 -10.38 12.45 15.68
CA ALA A 311 -9.09 12.21 15.05
C ALA A 311 -8.04 13.29 15.39
N ARG A 312 -8.43 14.54 15.63
CA ARG A 312 -7.48 15.58 16.06
C ARG A 312 -6.89 15.30 17.43
N ALA A 313 -7.73 14.84 18.35
CA ALA A 313 -7.31 14.49 19.71
C ALA A 313 -6.34 13.29 19.74
N ALA A 314 -6.10 12.62 18.60
CA ALA A 314 -5.18 11.50 18.51
C ALA A 314 -3.77 11.88 18.01
N ALA A 315 -3.61 12.96 17.24
CA ALA A 315 -2.31 13.28 16.62
C ALA A 315 -1.22 13.63 17.65
N GLY A 316 -1.55 14.48 18.63
CA GLY A 316 -0.66 14.78 19.75
C GLY A 316 -0.20 13.52 20.49
N PRO A 317 -1.13 12.68 20.99
CA PRO A 317 -0.81 11.40 21.62
C PRO A 317 0.04 10.44 20.79
N VAL A 318 -0.23 10.35 19.48
CA VAL A 318 0.50 9.45 18.58
C VAL A 318 1.95 9.91 18.42
N LEU A 319 2.18 11.21 18.21
CA LEU A 319 3.53 11.77 18.12
C LEU A 319 4.30 11.65 19.44
N ALA A 320 3.65 11.95 20.56
CA ALA A 320 4.25 11.80 21.88
C ALA A 320 4.55 10.33 22.22
N GLY A 321 3.63 9.42 21.87
CA GLY A 321 3.82 7.98 22.05
C GLY A 321 4.98 7.47 21.19
N TYR A 322 5.05 7.90 19.92
CA TYR A 322 6.19 7.60 19.06
C TYR A 322 7.51 8.07 19.66
N ALA A 323 7.58 9.33 20.12
CA ALA A 323 8.78 9.88 20.76
C ALA A 323 9.22 9.04 21.97
N ALA A 324 8.27 8.65 22.84
CA ALA A 324 8.53 7.83 24.02
C ALA A 324 8.99 6.41 23.64
N GLY A 325 8.33 5.76 22.68
CA GLY A 325 8.68 4.41 22.23
C GLY A 325 10.05 4.36 21.54
N LEU A 326 10.37 5.36 20.72
CA LEU A 326 11.68 5.48 20.06
C LEU A 326 12.80 5.74 21.07
N LEU A 327 12.57 6.62 22.05
CA LEU A 327 13.55 6.89 23.11
C LEU A 327 13.81 5.64 23.97
N ALA A 328 12.74 4.93 24.35
CA ALA A 328 12.86 3.68 25.11
C ALA A 328 13.66 2.63 24.32
N PHE A 329 13.37 2.47 23.03
CA PHE A 329 14.13 1.57 22.16
C PHE A 329 15.61 1.93 22.08
N ALA A 330 15.93 3.20 21.82
CA ALA A 330 17.30 3.65 21.71
C ALA A 330 18.07 3.53 23.03
N TRP A 331 17.40 3.76 24.17
CA TRP A 331 17.98 3.58 25.49
C TRP A 331 18.26 2.09 25.79
N LEU A 332 17.35 1.19 25.43
CA LEU A 332 17.56 -0.27 25.56
C LEU A 332 18.73 -0.78 24.72
N LEU A 333 19.06 -0.09 23.63
CA LEU A 333 20.20 -0.43 22.77
C LEU A 333 21.49 0.32 23.10
N ASP A 334 21.49 1.18 24.12
CA ASP A 334 22.58 2.11 24.41
C ASP A 334 23.01 2.93 23.18
N ALA A 335 22.02 3.35 22.37
CA ALA A 335 22.20 3.90 21.03
C ALA A 335 21.52 5.26 20.86
N VAL A 336 21.56 6.11 21.89
CA VAL A 336 20.97 7.46 21.85
C VAL A 336 21.86 8.39 21.02
N THR A 337 21.66 8.39 19.71
CA THR A 337 22.37 9.28 18.79
C THR A 337 21.72 10.67 18.74
N GLY A 338 22.47 11.67 18.24
CA GLY A 338 21.92 13.02 18.02
C GLY A 338 20.67 13.03 17.12
N GLN A 339 20.60 12.12 16.14
CA GLN A 339 19.43 11.98 15.26
C GLN A 339 18.21 11.39 15.98
N VAL A 340 18.41 10.40 16.86
CA VAL A 340 17.34 9.89 17.71
C VAL A 340 16.83 11.01 18.61
N ALA A 341 17.72 11.71 19.30
CA ALA A 341 17.37 12.81 20.21
C ALA A 341 16.59 13.92 19.49
N ALA A 342 17.05 14.34 18.31
CA ALA A 342 16.37 15.36 17.51
C ALA A 342 14.99 14.89 17.03
N THR A 343 14.86 13.63 16.59
CA THR A 343 13.56 13.07 16.17
C THR A 343 12.57 13.02 17.33
N VAL A 344 13.03 12.56 18.50
CA VAL A 344 12.23 12.52 19.74
C VAL A 344 11.79 13.94 20.11
N ALA A 345 12.69 14.92 20.07
CA ALA A 345 12.40 16.31 20.38
C ALA A 345 11.35 16.92 19.42
N VAL A 346 11.49 16.69 18.11
CA VAL A 346 10.52 17.16 17.11
C VAL A 346 9.15 16.53 17.33
N CYS A 347 9.09 15.21 17.54
CA CYS A 347 7.82 14.52 17.73
C CYS A 347 7.14 14.94 19.04
N ALA A 348 7.90 15.05 20.13
CA ALA A 348 7.38 15.53 21.41
C ALA A 348 6.89 16.99 21.30
N GLY A 349 7.68 17.88 20.70
CA GLY A 349 7.32 19.28 20.50
C GLY A 349 6.09 19.46 19.62
N ALA A 350 6.02 18.79 18.46
CA ALA A 350 4.85 18.80 17.61
C ALA A 350 3.62 18.19 18.32
N GLY A 351 3.82 17.13 19.12
CA GLY A 351 2.78 16.52 19.92
C GLY A 351 2.17 17.48 20.96
N LEU A 352 3.01 18.24 21.66
CA LEU A 352 2.60 19.28 22.61
C LEU A 352 1.85 20.43 21.92
N LEU A 353 2.36 20.90 20.78
CA LEU A 353 1.76 22.00 20.01
C LEU A 353 0.40 21.64 19.39
N LEU A 354 0.16 20.36 19.11
CA LEU A 354 -1.16 19.86 18.68
C LEU A 354 -2.15 19.67 19.84
N GLY A 355 -1.70 19.92 21.08
CA GLY A 355 -2.51 20.00 22.28
C GLY A 355 -2.63 18.67 23.02
N PRO A 356 -2.22 18.59 24.30
CA PRO A 356 -2.66 17.52 25.17
C PRO A 356 -4.11 17.80 25.55
N GLY A 357 -5.08 17.13 24.90
CA GLY A 357 -6.43 17.11 25.48
C GLY A 357 -6.33 16.50 26.88
N ALA A 358 -6.57 17.25 27.96
CA ALA A 358 -6.34 16.78 29.32
C ALA A 358 -7.36 15.73 29.78
N THR A 359 -7.35 14.52 29.19
CA THR A 359 -8.26 13.42 29.53
C THR A 359 -7.52 12.10 29.67
N ARG A 360 -7.97 11.23 30.60
CA ARG A 360 -7.44 9.86 30.82
C ARG A 360 -7.35 9.02 29.52
N TRP A 361 -8.19 9.33 28.53
CA TRP A 361 -8.17 8.74 27.19
C TRP A 361 -6.88 9.00 26.39
N LEU A 362 -6.08 10.02 26.74
CA LEU A 362 -4.81 10.26 26.09
C LEU A 362 -3.70 9.33 26.59
N LEU A 363 -3.66 9.03 27.89
CA LEU A 363 -2.65 8.14 28.46
C LEU A 363 -2.68 6.75 27.82
N THR A 364 -3.89 6.21 27.59
CA THR A 364 -4.06 4.92 26.92
C THR A 364 -3.60 4.95 25.46
N ARG A 365 -3.88 6.03 24.72
CA ARG A 365 -3.46 6.18 23.31
C ARG A 365 -1.96 6.43 23.18
N THR A 366 -1.39 7.28 24.02
CA THR A 366 0.06 7.53 24.06
C THR A 366 0.81 6.26 24.44
N GLY A 367 0.35 5.52 25.46
CA GLY A 367 0.92 4.23 25.84
C GLY A 367 0.83 3.20 24.73
N ALA A 368 -0.32 3.08 24.05
CA ALA A 368 -0.47 2.18 22.91
C ALA A 368 0.43 2.56 21.73
N ALA A 369 0.56 3.85 21.41
CA ALA A 369 1.46 4.34 20.37
C ALA A 369 2.93 4.13 20.72
N ALA A 370 3.31 4.28 21.99
CA ALA A 370 4.66 4.00 22.48
C ALA A 370 5.00 2.52 22.40
N ALA A 371 4.11 1.65 22.90
CA ALA A 371 4.28 0.20 22.80
C ALA A 371 4.37 -0.26 21.34
N GLY A 372 3.49 0.27 20.48
CA GLY A 372 3.52 -0.02 19.04
C GLY A 372 4.81 0.45 18.37
N THR A 373 5.34 1.61 18.76
CA THR A 373 6.60 2.14 18.22
C THR A 373 7.79 1.33 18.70
N LEU A 374 7.83 0.95 19.97
CA LEU A 374 8.86 0.08 20.53
C LEU A 374 8.88 -1.28 19.83
N ALA A 375 7.71 -1.92 19.66
CA ALA A 375 7.59 -3.18 18.94
C ALA A 375 7.99 -3.04 17.46
N GLY A 376 7.59 -1.95 16.80
CA GLY A 376 8.01 -1.63 15.44
C GLY A 376 9.51 -1.45 15.32
N ALA A 377 10.13 -0.69 16.23
CA ALA A 377 11.57 -0.45 16.25
C ALA A 377 12.36 -1.74 16.50
N TYR A 378 11.85 -2.60 17.40
CA TYR A 378 12.39 -3.94 17.61
C TYR A 378 12.33 -4.80 16.35
N ALA A 379 11.19 -4.82 15.65
CA ALA A 379 11.06 -5.54 14.38
C ALA A 379 12.01 -5.00 13.30
N VAL A 380 12.25 -3.68 13.26
CA VAL A 380 13.26 -3.06 12.39
C VAL A 380 14.66 -3.50 12.77
N GLY A 381 14.98 -3.61 14.07
CA GLY A 381 16.25 -4.11 14.56
C GLY A 381 16.50 -5.57 14.17
N VAL A 382 15.51 -6.43 14.37
CA VAL A 382 15.55 -7.82 13.88
C VAL A 382 15.78 -7.86 12.37
N TYR A 383 15.01 -7.07 11.60
CA TYR A 383 15.17 -7.00 10.15
C TYR A 383 16.56 -6.49 9.71
N SER A 384 17.10 -5.47 10.37
CA SER A 384 18.37 -4.85 9.96
C SER A 384 19.60 -5.70 10.27
N ASN A 385 19.44 -6.68 11.14
CA ASN A 385 20.47 -7.62 11.57
C ASN A 385 20.11 -9.05 11.12
N ASP A 386 19.67 -9.18 9.86
CA ASP A 386 19.43 -10.46 9.19
C ASP A 386 18.50 -11.43 9.92
N TRP A 387 17.46 -10.87 10.56
CA TRP A 387 16.46 -11.59 11.36
C TRP A 387 17.00 -12.20 12.65
N ALA A 388 18.20 -11.80 13.08
CA ALA A 388 18.76 -12.11 14.38
C ALA A 388 18.21 -11.17 15.47
N ALA A 389 17.89 -11.73 16.63
CA ALA A 389 17.46 -10.97 17.79
C ALA A 389 18.63 -10.41 18.62
N ASP A 390 19.87 -10.77 18.25
CA ASP A 390 21.12 -10.48 18.94
C ASP A 390 22.20 -9.95 17.97
N GLY A 391 23.34 -9.50 18.50
CA GLY A 391 24.47 -9.02 17.70
C GLY A 391 24.22 -7.70 16.96
N TRP A 392 23.29 -6.87 17.45
CA TRP A 392 22.85 -5.68 16.72
C TRP A 392 23.93 -4.60 16.60
N VAL A 393 24.07 -4.06 15.39
CA VAL A 393 24.85 -2.84 15.17
C VAL A 393 24.04 -1.64 15.67
N GLN A 394 24.30 -1.24 16.92
CA GLN A 394 23.53 -0.27 17.70
C GLN A 394 23.20 1.02 16.94
N VAL A 395 24.21 1.73 16.44
CA VAL A 395 24.04 3.03 15.74
C VAL A 395 23.24 2.89 14.45
N ARG A 396 23.52 1.86 13.64
CA ARG A 396 22.80 1.57 12.39
C ARG A 396 21.34 1.23 12.66
N THR A 397 21.10 0.40 13.68
CA THR A 397 19.76 -0.06 14.07
C THR A 397 18.91 1.08 14.59
N ALA A 398 19.46 1.93 15.47
CA ALA A 398 18.79 3.12 15.97
C ALA A 398 18.48 4.13 14.84
N GLY A 399 19.41 4.34 13.91
CA GLY A 399 19.19 5.19 12.74
C GLY A 399 18.05 4.69 11.83
N LEU A 400 17.91 3.37 11.65
CA LEU A 400 16.78 2.80 10.90
C LEU A 400 15.46 2.91 11.66
N ALA A 401 15.46 2.74 12.98
CA ALA A 401 14.26 2.91 13.80
C ALA A 401 13.70 4.34 13.73
N VAL A 402 14.55 5.36 13.60
CA VAL A 402 14.11 6.76 13.36
C VAL A 402 13.22 6.89 12.13
N MET A 403 13.38 6.04 11.11
CA MET A 403 12.59 6.08 9.89
C MET A 403 11.12 5.67 10.10
N LEU A 404 10.81 4.98 11.20
CA LEU A 404 9.42 4.73 11.59
C LEU A 404 8.67 6.04 11.86
N GLY A 405 9.39 7.13 12.15
CA GLY A 405 8.86 8.46 12.42
C GLY A 405 8.18 9.10 11.22
N VAL A 406 8.44 8.61 10.01
CA VAL A 406 7.77 9.08 8.79
C VAL A 406 6.24 9.00 8.94
N VAL A 407 5.73 7.91 9.50
CA VAL A 407 4.28 7.68 9.67
C VAL A 407 3.64 8.70 10.63
N PRO A 408 4.07 8.81 11.91
CA PRO A 408 3.46 9.74 12.86
C PRO A 408 3.72 11.20 12.49
N LEU A 409 4.86 11.56 11.91
CA LEU A 409 5.12 12.92 11.44
C LEU A 409 4.21 13.29 10.26
N ALA A 410 3.99 12.38 9.30
CA ALA A 410 3.07 12.63 8.19
C ALA A 410 1.64 12.82 8.68
N TYR A 411 1.23 12.00 9.67
CA TYR A 411 -0.05 12.15 10.35
C TYR A 411 -0.15 13.49 11.08
N GLY A 412 0.88 13.89 11.83
CA GLY A 412 0.99 15.19 12.50
C GLY A 412 0.83 16.36 11.54
N ALA A 413 1.62 16.38 10.46
CA ALA A 413 1.53 17.39 9.40
C ALA A 413 0.13 17.45 8.78
N TYR A 414 -0.42 16.30 8.38
CA TYR A 414 -1.76 16.23 7.78
C TYR A 414 -2.84 16.81 8.71
N THR A 415 -2.81 16.45 9.99
CA THR A 415 -3.78 16.96 10.96
C THR A 415 -3.65 18.46 11.23
N ALA A 416 -2.41 18.98 11.25
CA ALA A 416 -2.12 20.41 11.39
C ALA A 416 -2.69 21.25 10.22
N PHE A 417 -2.43 20.85 8.98
CA PHE A 417 -2.81 21.65 7.80
C PHE A 417 -4.28 21.55 7.41
N ARG A 418 -5.00 20.53 7.88
CA ARG A 418 -6.41 20.30 7.50
C ARG A 418 -7.37 21.40 7.99
N ARG A 419 -7.02 22.23 8.99
CA ARG A 419 -7.75 23.47 9.33
C ARG A 419 -6.81 24.54 9.91
N PRO A 420 -6.33 25.52 9.13
CA PRO A 420 -5.38 26.54 9.58
C PRO A 420 -6.01 27.65 10.46
N ARG A 421 -7.04 27.36 11.27
CA ARG A 421 -7.71 28.39 12.08
C ARG A 421 -7.10 28.51 13.48
N ARG A 422 -6.20 29.50 13.60
CA ARG A 422 -5.58 30.16 14.78
C ARG A 422 -5.04 29.25 15.89
N GLY A 423 -3.75 29.40 16.19
CA GLY A 423 -3.03 28.69 17.27
C GLY A 423 -1.67 28.16 16.81
N THR A 424 -1.12 27.24 17.58
CA THR A 424 0.19 26.58 17.38
C THR A 424 0.21 25.48 16.31
N ALA A 425 -0.95 25.09 15.79
CA ALA A 425 -1.06 23.98 14.83
C ALA A 425 -0.23 24.16 13.53
N PRO A 426 -0.17 25.35 12.89
CA PRO A 426 0.69 25.54 11.71
C PRO A 426 2.17 25.32 12.03
N VAL A 427 2.62 25.73 13.23
CA VAL A 427 4.00 25.52 13.69
C VAL A 427 4.28 24.02 13.84
N ALA A 428 3.37 23.27 14.47
CA ALA A 428 3.48 21.80 14.54
C ALA A 428 3.53 21.16 13.14
N GLY A 429 2.71 21.64 12.21
CA GLY A 429 2.69 21.19 10.83
C GLY A 429 4.01 21.45 10.11
N LEU A 430 4.57 22.64 10.26
CA LEU A 430 5.87 23.02 9.69
C LEU A 430 7.02 22.24 10.33
N LEU A 431 6.99 22.00 11.64
CA LEU A 431 7.98 21.15 12.32
C LEU A 431 7.94 19.72 11.78
N CYS A 432 6.73 19.14 11.68
CA CYS A 432 6.57 17.79 11.14
C CYS A 432 7.02 17.70 9.67
N LEU A 433 6.59 18.64 8.82
CA LEU A 433 7.00 18.67 7.41
C LEU A 433 8.48 18.96 7.24
N GLY A 434 9.04 19.90 8.02
CA GLY A 434 10.45 20.26 7.97
C GLY A 434 11.33 19.08 8.36
N TRP A 435 10.96 18.32 9.40
CA TRP A 435 11.69 17.12 9.79
C TRP A 435 11.51 15.97 8.82
N LEU A 436 10.29 15.75 8.31
CA LEU A 436 10.06 14.80 7.21
C LEU A 436 10.92 15.15 6.00
N ALA A 437 10.94 16.42 5.62
CA ALA A 437 11.74 16.91 4.52
C ALA A 437 13.23 16.70 4.82
N TRP A 438 13.74 17.02 6.00
CA TRP A 438 15.13 16.75 6.36
C TRP A 438 15.49 15.26 6.31
N LEU A 439 14.61 14.39 6.81
CA LEU A 439 14.80 12.93 6.77
C LEU A 439 14.82 12.39 5.33
N THR A 440 14.08 13.02 4.41
CA THR A 440 13.74 12.39 3.12
C THR A 440 14.29 13.12 1.89
N LEU A 441 14.54 14.45 1.98
CA LEU A 441 15.07 15.31 0.93
C LEU A 441 16.45 14.90 0.43
N PRO A 442 17.41 14.50 1.28
CA PRO A 442 18.69 14.01 0.80
C PRO A 442 18.53 12.79 -0.14
N GLY A 443 17.41 12.07 -0.02
CA GLY A 443 17.03 10.98 -0.90
C GLY A 443 15.99 11.33 -1.95
N LEU A 444 15.59 12.60 -2.15
CA LEU A 444 14.47 12.98 -3.06
C LEU A 444 14.60 12.46 -4.50
N PRO A 445 15.81 12.41 -5.09
CA PRO A 445 16.01 11.74 -6.38
C PRO A 445 15.62 10.26 -6.36
N ALA A 446 15.69 9.57 -5.21
CA ALA A 446 15.37 8.15 -5.04
C ALA A 446 13.86 7.83 -4.99
N TRP A 447 12.97 8.82 -5.10
CA TRP A 447 11.53 8.67 -4.80
C TRP A 447 10.67 8.16 -5.98
N GLY A 448 11.25 7.85 -7.14
CA GLY A 448 10.57 7.83 -8.46
C GLY A 448 9.05 7.62 -8.55
N PRO A 449 8.37 6.44 -8.46
CA PRO A 449 6.91 6.34 -8.72
C PRO A 449 6.07 7.22 -7.79
N VAL A 450 6.62 7.60 -6.63
CA VAL A 450 5.96 8.48 -5.67
C VAL A 450 5.96 9.93 -6.16
N LEU A 451 6.95 10.38 -6.92
CA LEU A 451 7.02 11.74 -7.48
C LEU A 451 5.85 12.05 -8.44
N PRO A 452 5.54 11.22 -9.45
CA PRO A 452 4.34 11.39 -10.27
C PRO A 452 3.07 11.45 -9.45
N VAL A 453 2.93 10.63 -8.38
CA VAL A 453 1.75 10.68 -7.51
C VAL A 453 1.68 11.99 -6.73
N LEU A 454 2.80 12.44 -6.17
CA LEU A 454 2.90 13.69 -5.44
C LEU A 454 2.63 14.92 -6.32
N LEU A 455 2.95 14.86 -7.60
CA LEU A 455 2.65 15.92 -8.58
C LEU A 455 1.21 15.80 -9.11
N ALA A 456 0.74 14.59 -9.38
CA ALA A 456 -0.57 14.34 -9.96
C ALA A 456 -1.71 14.69 -8.99
N VAL A 457 -1.61 14.33 -7.71
CA VAL A 457 -2.68 14.60 -6.73
C VAL A 457 -3.03 16.10 -6.62
N PRO A 458 -2.08 17.03 -6.41
CA PRO A 458 -2.39 18.46 -6.35
C PRO A 458 -2.77 19.03 -7.73
N ALA A 459 -2.17 18.57 -8.83
CA ALA A 459 -2.53 19.03 -10.18
C ALA A 459 -3.97 18.64 -10.55
N ILE A 460 -4.33 17.38 -10.29
CA ILE A 460 -5.69 16.87 -10.48
C ILE A 460 -6.67 17.61 -9.57
N ARG A 461 -6.29 17.90 -8.33
CA ARG A 461 -7.10 18.72 -7.43
C ARG A 461 -7.33 20.13 -7.97
N ALA A 462 -6.30 20.79 -8.49
CA ALA A 462 -6.43 22.12 -9.08
C ALA A 462 -7.37 22.12 -10.30
N ALA A 463 -7.47 20.97 -11.00
CA ALA A 463 -8.35 20.77 -12.14
C ALA A 463 -9.79 20.37 -11.77
N LEU A 464 -10.04 19.86 -10.55
CA LEU A 464 -11.41 19.52 -10.13
C LEU A 464 -12.23 20.79 -9.93
N PRO A 465 -13.40 20.93 -10.58
CA PRO A 465 -14.26 22.09 -10.39
C PRO A 465 -14.63 22.17 -8.91
N LYS A 466 -14.42 23.34 -8.29
CA LYS A 466 -14.91 23.61 -6.94
C LYS A 466 -16.41 23.33 -6.97
N ALA A 467 -16.84 22.28 -6.26
CA ALA A 467 -18.24 21.95 -6.14
C ALA A 467 -18.99 23.24 -5.83
N ALA A 468 -19.88 23.65 -6.74
CA ALA A 468 -20.68 24.85 -6.57
C ALA A 468 -21.24 24.79 -5.15
N GLY A 469 -20.86 25.80 -4.33
CA GLY A 469 -21.35 25.86 -2.96
C GLY A 469 -22.87 25.70 -3.01
N PRO A 470 -23.48 24.98 -2.04
CA PRO A 470 -24.93 24.76 -2.06
C PRO A 470 -25.56 26.11 -2.32
N GLY A 471 -26.15 26.24 -3.52
CA GLY A 471 -26.72 27.50 -3.95
C GLY A 471 -27.56 27.97 -2.79
N ARG A 472 -27.30 29.17 -2.28
CA ARG A 472 -28.25 29.83 -1.40
C ARG A 472 -29.52 29.88 -2.25
N ALA A 473 -30.42 28.94 -2.02
CA ALA A 473 -31.79 29.05 -2.45
C ALA A 473 -32.27 30.31 -1.73
N GLY A 474 -32.24 31.43 -2.47
CA GLY A 474 -32.85 32.66 -2.05
C GLY A 474 -34.36 32.46 -1.95
N PRO A 475 -35.02 33.23 -1.08
CA PRO A 475 -36.34 32.96 -0.51
C PRO A 475 -37.46 32.81 -1.53
#